data_AF-A0AAV1IVC3-F1
#
_entry.id   AF-A0AAV1IVC3-F1
#
_cell.length_a   1.000
_cell.length_b   1.000
_cell.length_c   1.000
_cell.angle_alpha   90.00
_cell.angle_beta   90.00
_cell.angle_gamma   90.00
#
_symmetry.space_group_name_H-M   'P 1'
#
loop_
_entity.id
_entity.type
_entity.pdbx_description
1 polymer ?
#
loop_
_entity_poly.entity_id
_entity_poly.type
_entity_poly.pdbx_seq_one_letter_code
_entity_poly.pdbx_strand_id
1 'polypeptide(L)'
;MANDNIIINELLTFIQNKADVLDELTIIQICAGNFSEQEIDMAKNIIFSSCSTSKPITRKGDDKKKKNVRDIIKIIKETDPDVQPMFVARDLSRLPPVTLDNVDVSRLLKDMSILRTELLETKKASEPPNLCAEFKSIKDELEAFRKECLTKADLSKIFKKIE
;
A
#
# COMPACT_ATOMS: atom_id res chain seq x y z
N MET A 1 5.48 -27.49 -5.43
CA MET A 1 5.24 -27.17 -4.02
C MET A 1 6.16 -26.01 -3.70
N ALA A 2 5.62 -24.86 -3.29
CA ALA A 2 6.43 -23.69 -2.98
C ALA A 2 7.43 -24.07 -1.89
N ASN A 3 8.66 -23.57 -2.00
CA ASN A 3 9.73 -23.91 -1.08
C ASN A 3 9.40 -23.31 0.30
N ASP A 4 8.98 -24.14 1.26
CA ASP A 4 8.54 -23.74 2.63
C ASP A 4 9.68 -23.19 3.52
N ASN A 5 10.80 -22.79 2.93
CA ASN A 5 11.97 -22.32 3.65
C ASN A 5 11.88 -20.80 3.89
N ILE A 6 11.43 -20.42 5.09
CA ILE A 6 11.39 -19.04 5.55
C ILE A 6 12.74 -18.68 6.16
N ILE A 7 13.41 -17.66 5.61
CA ILE A 7 14.72 -17.20 6.08
C ILE A 7 14.61 -15.75 6.55
N ILE A 8 14.97 -15.51 7.81
CA ILE A 8 14.99 -14.16 8.37
C ILE A 8 16.27 -13.44 7.91
N ASN A 9 16.15 -12.47 7.02
CA ASN A 9 17.26 -11.62 6.59
C ASN A 9 16.74 -10.31 6.00
N GLU A 10 16.98 -9.18 6.67
CA GLU A 10 16.45 -7.87 6.26
C GLU A 10 16.97 -7.41 4.88
N LEU A 11 18.25 -7.66 4.58
CA LEU A 11 18.84 -7.26 3.30
C LEU A 11 18.24 -8.06 2.14
N LEU A 12 18.16 -9.38 2.26
CA LEU A 12 17.58 -10.23 1.21
C LEU A 12 16.09 -9.95 1.04
N THR A 13 15.38 -9.69 2.14
CA THR A 13 13.98 -9.24 2.11
C THR A 13 13.85 -7.94 1.33
N PHE A 14 14.71 -6.96 1.58
CA PHE A 14 14.69 -5.69 0.86
C PHE A 14 14.94 -5.89 -0.63
N ILE A 15 16.00 -6.62 -1.00
CA ILE A 15 16.36 -6.80 -2.41
C ILE A 15 15.29 -7.61 -3.14
N GLN A 16 14.81 -8.72 -2.58
CA GLN A 16 13.76 -9.55 -3.19
C GLN A 16 12.50 -8.74 -3.48
N ASN A 17 12.07 -7.87 -2.56
CA ASN A 17 10.89 -7.03 -2.74
C ASN A 17 11.09 -5.83 -3.69
N LYS A 18 12.33 -5.44 -3.98
CA LYS A 18 12.64 -4.22 -4.75
C LYS A 18 13.33 -4.47 -6.08
N ALA A 19 13.80 -5.69 -6.35
CA ALA A 19 14.56 -6.05 -7.56
C ALA A 19 13.82 -5.78 -8.88
N ASP A 20 12.48 -5.85 -8.86
CA ASP A 20 11.61 -5.61 -10.02
C ASP A 20 11.07 -4.18 -10.10
N VAL A 21 11.23 -3.39 -9.03
CA VAL A 21 10.67 -2.03 -8.92
C VAL A 21 11.74 -0.96 -9.09
N LEU A 22 12.96 -1.22 -8.63
CA LEU A 22 14.07 -0.27 -8.63
C LEU A 22 15.19 -0.71 -9.57
N ASP A 23 15.91 0.26 -10.13
CA ASP A 23 17.10 -0.05 -10.90
C ASP A 23 18.21 -0.63 -10.00
N GLU A 24 19.07 -1.45 -10.60
CA GLU A 24 20.12 -2.16 -9.89
C GLU A 24 21.09 -1.22 -9.17
N LEU A 25 21.43 -0.07 -9.77
CA LEU A 25 22.38 0.88 -9.19
C LEU A 25 21.81 1.50 -7.91
N THR A 26 20.53 1.86 -7.92
CA THR A 26 19.82 2.39 -6.75
C THR A 26 19.79 1.36 -5.61
N ILE A 27 19.43 0.10 -5.89
CA ILE A 27 19.44 -0.97 -4.87
C ILE A 27 20.85 -1.14 -4.28
N ILE A 28 21.89 -1.14 -5.13
CA ILE A 28 23.29 -1.25 -4.69
C ILE A 28 23.67 -0.11 -3.75
N GLN A 29 23.35 1.13 -4.10
CA GLN A 29 23.66 2.31 -3.30
C GLN A 29 22.94 2.28 -1.95
N ILE A 30 21.64 1.99 -1.96
CA ILE A 30 20.83 1.91 -0.74
C ILE A 30 21.39 0.83 0.20
N CYS A 31 21.63 -0.38 -0.32
CA CYS A 31 22.12 -1.47 0.52
C CYS A 31 23.53 -1.21 1.05
N ALA A 32 24.42 -0.65 0.21
CA ALA A 32 25.77 -0.30 0.64
C ALA A 32 25.80 0.86 1.67
N GLY A 33 24.78 1.74 1.70
CA GLY A 33 24.65 2.79 2.69
C GLY A 33 24.03 2.35 4.02
N ASN A 34 23.08 1.41 3.98
CA ASN A 34 22.24 1.08 5.15
C ASN A 34 22.63 -0.22 5.87
N PHE A 35 23.33 -1.15 5.22
CA PHE A 35 23.76 -2.39 5.85
C PHE A 35 25.28 -2.41 6.05
N SER A 36 25.75 -3.02 7.13
CA SER A 36 27.18 -3.25 7.37
C SER A 36 27.77 -4.24 6.36
N GLU A 37 29.09 -4.25 6.23
CA GLU A 37 29.77 -5.21 5.36
C GLU A 37 29.54 -6.67 5.79
N GLN A 38 29.49 -6.91 7.11
CA GLN A 38 29.22 -8.22 7.69
C GLN A 38 27.82 -8.72 7.33
N GLU A 39 26.81 -7.85 7.39
CA GLU A 39 25.44 -8.20 7.00
C GLU A 39 25.35 -8.54 5.52
N ILE A 40 26.04 -7.78 4.66
CA ILE A 40 26.11 -8.05 3.22
C ILE A 40 26.81 -9.38 2.95
N ASP A 41 27.93 -9.68 3.63
CA ASP A 41 28.65 -10.94 3.48
C ASP A 41 27.78 -12.13 3.97
N MET A 42 27.08 -11.99 5.09
CA MET A 42 26.15 -13.00 5.61
C MET A 42 25.01 -13.28 4.62
N ALA A 43 24.35 -12.22 4.13
CA ALA A 43 23.28 -12.34 3.15
C ALA A 43 23.77 -12.99 1.85
N LYS A 44 24.97 -12.65 1.40
CA LYS A 44 25.60 -13.28 0.24
C LYS A 44 25.80 -14.79 0.45
N ASN A 45 26.32 -15.19 1.61
CA ASN A 45 26.51 -16.61 1.89
C ASN A 45 25.17 -17.37 1.96
N ILE A 46 24.13 -16.75 2.52
CA ILE A 46 22.77 -17.32 2.57
C ILE A 46 22.20 -17.52 1.17
N ILE A 47 22.22 -16.50 0.31
CA ILE A 47 21.60 -16.62 -1.02
C ILE A 47 22.37 -17.62 -1.91
N PHE A 48 23.70 -17.66 -1.81
CA PHE A 48 24.50 -18.64 -2.56
C PHE A 48 24.24 -20.06 -2.06
N SER A 49 24.14 -20.29 -0.75
CA SER A 49 23.84 -21.62 -0.20
C SER A 49 22.40 -22.09 -0.49
N SER A 50 21.47 -21.15 -0.67
CA SER A 50 20.05 -21.48 -0.87
C SER A 50 19.65 -21.59 -2.34
N CYS A 51 20.26 -20.81 -3.22
CA CYS A 51 19.82 -20.66 -4.61
C CYS A 51 20.89 -21.00 -5.65
N SER A 52 22.16 -21.19 -5.25
CA SER A 52 23.26 -21.45 -6.20
C SER A 52 23.96 -22.76 -5.89
N THR A 53 24.40 -23.45 -6.94
CA THR A 53 25.33 -24.59 -6.83
C THR A 53 26.79 -24.15 -6.80
N SER A 54 27.06 -22.88 -7.11
CA SER A 54 28.41 -22.30 -7.16
C SER A 54 28.82 -21.69 -5.83
N LYS A 55 30.13 -21.67 -5.56
CA LYS A 55 30.66 -21.00 -4.37
C LYS A 55 30.62 -19.48 -4.53
N PRO A 56 30.35 -18.72 -3.45
CA PRO A 56 30.40 -17.26 -3.49
C PRO A 56 31.82 -16.76 -3.80
N ILE A 57 31.93 -15.78 -4.70
CA ILE A 57 33.19 -15.12 -5.02
C ILE A 57 33.56 -14.16 -3.90
N THR A 58 34.74 -14.31 -3.30
CA THR A 58 35.25 -13.36 -2.30
C THR A 58 35.69 -12.06 -2.97
N ARG A 59 35.00 -10.95 -2.67
CA ARG A 59 35.35 -9.61 -3.17
C ARG A 59 36.30 -8.90 -2.19
N LYS A 60 37.18 -8.02 -2.70
CA LYS A 60 38.16 -7.21 -1.94
C LYS A 60 38.18 -5.76 -2.47
N GLY A 61 38.69 -4.83 -1.65
CA GLY A 61 38.89 -3.41 -1.99
C GLY A 61 37.70 -2.50 -1.64
N ASP A 62 37.82 -1.21 -1.99
CA ASP A 62 36.92 -0.14 -1.52
C ASP A 62 35.45 -0.30 -1.96
N ASP A 63 35.19 -0.99 -3.06
CA ASP A 63 33.84 -1.28 -3.55
C ASP A 63 33.33 -2.69 -3.19
N LYS A 64 33.93 -3.36 -2.20
CA LYS A 64 33.55 -4.73 -1.80
C LYS A 64 32.05 -4.84 -1.51
N LYS A 65 31.48 -3.94 -0.71
CA LYS A 65 30.04 -3.94 -0.37
C LYS A 65 29.17 -3.90 -1.62
N LYS A 66 29.42 -2.94 -2.52
CA LYS A 66 28.64 -2.78 -3.75
C LYS A 66 28.74 -3.99 -4.68
N LYS A 67 29.95 -4.55 -4.82
CA LYS A 67 30.17 -5.76 -5.63
C LYS A 67 29.45 -6.98 -5.04
N ASN A 68 29.45 -7.12 -3.73
CA ASN A 68 28.70 -8.19 -3.07
C ASN A 68 27.18 -8.04 -3.24
N VAL A 69 26.64 -6.83 -3.09
CA VAL A 69 25.21 -6.57 -3.33
C VAL A 69 24.84 -6.89 -4.78
N ARG A 70 25.69 -6.49 -5.75
CA ARG A 70 25.49 -6.86 -7.17
C ARG A 70 25.43 -8.38 -7.37
N ASP A 71 26.35 -9.12 -6.74
CA ASP A 71 26.36 -10.59 -6.83
C ASP A 71 25.07 -11.20 -6.24
N ILE A 72 24.52 -10.62 -5.16
CA ILE A 72 23.24 -11.02 -4.57
C ILE A 72 22.08 -10.75 -5.55
N ILE A 73 21.98 -9.53 -6.09
CA ILE A 73 20.92 -9.15 -7.04
C ILE A 73 20.94 -10.08 -8.26
N LYS A 74 22.13 -10.40 -8.77
CA LYS A 74 22.29 -11.32 -9.89
C LYS A 74 21.67 -12.68 -9.60
N ILE A 75 21.97 -13.29 -8.44
CA ILE A 75 21.37 -14.58 -8.08
C ILE A 75 19.86 -14.46 -7.94
N ILE A 76 19.36 -13.42 -7.29
CA ILE A 76 17.92 -13.21 -7.11
C ILE A 76 17.21 -13.15 -8.46
N LYS A 77 17.79 -12.46 -9.46
CA LYS A 77 17.21 -12.34 -10.81
C LYS A 77 17.37 -13.59 -11.68
N GLU A 78 18.42 -14.38 -11.46
CA GLU A 78 18.69 -15.61 -12.21
C GLU A 78 17.99 -16.84 -11.62
N THR A 79 17.49 -16.76 -10.39
CA THR A 79 16.77 -17.85 -9.71
C THR A 79 15.28 -17.73 -10.01
N ASP A 80 14.63 -18.86 -10.31
CA ASP A 80 13.17 -18.92 -10.48
C ASP A 80 12.47 -18.48 -9.16
N PRO A 81 11.55 -17.49 -9.19
CA PRO A 81 10.82 -17.03 -8.01
C PRO A 81 10.10 -18.14 -7.23
N ASP A 82 9.63 -19.19 -7.91
CA ASP A 82 8.85 -20.27 -7.28
C ASP A 82 9.72 -21.22 -6.42
N VAL A 83 11.04 -21.26 -6.68
CA VAL A 83 11.99 -22.10 -5.94
C VAL A 83 12.85 -21.30 -4.96
N GLN A 84 12.81 -19.97 -5.05
CA GLN A 84 13.54 -19.08 -4.16
C GLN A 84 12.97 -19.17 -2.72
N PRO A 85 13.81 -19.17 -1.67
CA PRO A 85 13.32 -19.05 -0.30
C PRO A 85 12.55 -17.75 -0.08
N MET A 86 11.63 -17.78 0.88
CA MET A 86 10.92 -16.59 1.31
C MET A 86 11.78 -15.83 2.33
N PHE A 87 12.32 -14.68 1.93
CA PHE A 87 13.09 -13.83 2.84
C PHE A 87 12.15 -12.88 3.58
N VAL A 88 12.27 -12.87 4.92
CA VAL A 88 11.45 -12.00 5.77
C VAL A 88 12.33 -11.15 6.69
N ALA A 89 11.86 -9.94 6.99
CA ALA A 89 12.51 -9.04 7.93
C ALA A 89 11.91 -9.26 9.31
N ARG A 90 12.76 -9.44 10.34
CA ARG A 90 12.28 -9.51 11.72
C ARG A 90 11.90 -8.12 12.22
N ASP A 91 12.73 -7.14 11.89
CA ASP A 91 12.54 -5.74 12.27
C ASP A 91 12.39 -4.89 11.03
N LEU A 92 11.15 -4.50 10.72
CA LEU A 92 10.82 -3.68 9.55
C LEU A 92 11.44 -2.27 9.62
N SER A 93 11.77 -1.77 10.82
CA SER A 93 12.40 -0.46 10.97
C SER A 93 13.84 -0.44 10.46
N ARG A 94 14.47 -1.62 10.30
CA ARG A 94 15.82 -1.78 9.72
C ARG A 94 15.82 -1.82 8.20
N LEU A 95 14.66 -1.94 7.57
CA LEU A 95 14.59 -1.88 6.12
C LEU A 95 14.89 -0.46 5.67
N PRO A 96 15.77 -0.28 4.66
CA PRO A 96 16.08 1.04 4.16
C PRO A 96 14.81 1.80 3.77
N PRO A 97 14.66 3.07 4.20
CA PRO A 97 13.52 3.86 3.79
C PRO A 97 13.55 4.01 2.27
N VAL A 98 12.44 3.65 1.63
CA VAL A 98 12.23 3.98 0.22
C VAL A 98 11.76 5.42 0.20
N THR A 99 12.67 6.35 -0.08
CA THR A 99 12.37 7.79 -0.18
C THR A 99 11.45 8.06 -1.38
N LEU A 100 10.80 9.23 -1.40
CA LEU A 100 9.84 9.64 -2.45
C LEU A 100 10.41 9.57 -3.88
N ASP A 101 11.72 9.50 -4.02
CA ASP A 101 12.44 9.33 -5.29
C ASP A 101 12.08 8.00 -6.00
N ASN A 102 11.57 7.04 -5.25
CA ASN A 102 11.32 5.66 -5.66
C ASN A 102 9.82 5.28 -5.58
N VAL A 103 8.95 6.27 -5.39
CA VAL A 103 7.50 6.13 -5.36
C VAL A 103 6.95 6.67 -6.68
N ASP A 104 5.93 6.03 -7.26
CA ASP A 104 5.23 6.58 -8.41
C ASP A 104 4.48 7.87 -7.99
N VAL A 105 5.18 9.00 -8.11
CA VAL A 105 4.68 10.33 -7.76
C VAL A 105 3.43 10.66 -8.58
N SER A 106 3.30 10.14 -9.80
CA SER A 106 2.12 10.36 -10.64
C SER A 106 0.87 9.73 -10.03
N ARG A 107 1.01 8.51 -9.50
CA ARG A 107 -0.07 7.82 -8.78
C ARG A 107 -0.44 8.56 -7.49
N LEU A 108 0.56 8.98 -6.72
CA LEU A 108 0.36 9.75 -5.48
C LEU A 108 -0.36 11.09 -5.73
N LEU A 109 0.03 11.83 -6.77
CA LEU A 109 -0.61 13.08 -7.16
C LEU A 109 -2.05 12.85 -7.66
N LYS A 110 -2.29 11.74 -8.36
CA LYS A 110 -3.64 11.35 -8.80
C LYS A 110 -4.54 11.05 -7.61
N ASP A 111 -4.06 10.26 -6.65
CA ASP A 111 -4.81 9.91 -5.44
C ASP A 111 -5.11 11.17 -4.59
N MET A 112 -4.14 12.08 -4.44
CA MET A 112 -4.34 13.40 -3.83
C MET A 112 -5.39 14.25 -4.54
N SER A 113 -5.43 14.23 -5.87
CA SER A 113 -6.42 14.94 -6.67
C SER A 113 -7.84 14.38 -6.49
N ILE A 114 -7.96 13.04 -6.42
CA ILE A 114 -9.23 12.35 -6.13
C ILE A 114 -9.73 12.74 -4.74
N LEU A 115 -8.87 12.61 -3.71
CA LEU A 115 -9.22 12.97 -2.34
C LEU A 115 -9.66 14.43 -2.20
N ARG A 116 -8.99 15.35 -2.90
CA ARG A 116 -9.39 16.76 -2.92
C ARG A 116 -10.78 16.95 -3.53
N THR A 117 -11.10 16.22 -4.59
CA THR A 117 -12.41 16.27 -5.25
C THR A 117 -13.50 15.75 -4.31
N GLU A 118 -13.31 14.58 -3.71
CA GLU A 118 -14.25 13.98 -2.74
C GLU A 118 -14.50 14.90 -1.54
N LEU A 119 -13.46 15.56 -1.03
CA LEU A 119 -13.56 16.50 0.08
C LEU A 119 -14.37 17.75 -0.31
N LEU A 120 -14.18 18.26 -1.53
CA LEU A 120 -14.98 19.38 -2.04
C LEU A 120 -16.46 19.01 -2.23
N GLU A 121 -16.75 17.80 -2.69
CA GLU A 121 -18.13 17.31 -2.83
C GLU A 121 -18.80 17.14 -1.46
N THR A 122 -18.10 16.53 -0.51
CA THR A 122 -18.57 16.40 0.88
C THR A 122 -18.83 17.77 1.50
N LYS A 123 -17.92 18.72 1.28
CA LYS A 123 -18.08 20.09 1.78
C LYS A 123 -19.32 20.76 1.16
N LYS A 124 -19.52 20.65 -0.16
CA LYS A 124 -20.72 21.19 -0.83
C LYS A 124 -22.01 20.61 -0.26
N ALA A 125 -22.06 19.29 -0.03
CA ALA A 125 -23.23 18.65 0.57
C ALA A 125 -23.55 19.24 1.96
N SER A 126 -22.52 19.60 2.73
CA SER A 126 -22.67 20.21 4.05
C SER A 126 -22.93 21.74 4.06
N GLU A 127 -22.98 22.40 2.89
CA GLU A 127 -23.19 23.85 2.84
C GLU A 127 -24.65 24.24 3.20
N PRO A 128 -24.84 25.37 3.91
CA PRO A 128 -26.16 25.82 4.37
C PRO A 128 -27.26 25.86 3.30
N PRO A 129 -27.01 26.27 2.03
CA PRO A 129 -28.05 26.29 1.01
C PRO A 129 -28.59 24.90 0.68
N ASN A 130 -27.71 23.89 0.64
CA ASN A 130 -28.09 22.51 0.32
C ASN A 130 -28.81 21.86 1.49
N LEU A 131 -28.31 22.10 2.72
CA LEU A 131 -28.98 21.66 3.93
C LEU A 131 -30.37 22.32 4.08
N CYS A 132 -30.49 23.62 3.81
CA CYS A 132 -31.78 24.32 3.79
C CYS A 132 -32.73 23.80 2.71
N ALA A 133 -32.22 23.39 1.54
CA ALA A 133 -33.03 22.78 0.50
C ALA A 133 -33.59 21.42 0.93
N GLU A 134 -32.75 20.57 1.55
CA GLU A 134 -33.19 19.30 2.13
C GLU A 134 -34.22 19.51 3.24
N PHE A 135 -33.97 20.42 4.19
CA PHE A 135 -34.94 20.75 5.25
C PHE A 135 -36.25 21.29 4.70
N LYS A 136 -36.20 22.07 3.61
CA LYS A 136 -37.40 22.58 2.96
C LYS A 136 -38.20 21.47 2.30
N SER A 137 -37.55 20.55 1.57
CA SER A 137 -38.22 19.39 0.97
C SER A 137 -38.90 18.54 2.04
N ILE A 138 -38.19 18.23 3.14
CA ILE A 138 -38.75 17.46 4.26
C ILE A 138 -39.94 18.20 4.88
N LYS A 139 -39.86 19.52 5.05
CA LYS A 139 -40.97 20.32 5.57
C LYS A 139 -42.19 20.26 4.65
N ASP A 140 -41.99 20.41 3.35
CA ASP A 140 -43.05 20.39 2.35
C ASP A 140 -43.75 19.02 2.31
N GLU A 141 -42.98 17.92 2.38
CA GLU A 141 -43.51 16.55 2.49
C GLU A 141 -44.32 16.34 3.78
N LEU A 142 -43.83 16.86 4.91
CA LEU A 142 -44.50 16.73 6.20
C LEU A 142 -45.80 17.54 6.25
N GLU A 143 -45.83 18.71 5.60
CA GLU A 143 -47.05 19.50 5.42
C GLU A 143 -48.08 18.81 4.51
N ALA A 144 -47.61 18.16 3.43
CA ALA A 144 -48.48 17.36 2.56
C ALA A 144 -49.10 16.17 3.31
N PHE A 145 -48.27 15.41 4.03
CA PHE A 145 -48.72 14.27 4.85
C PHE A 145 -49.74 14.71 5.91
N ARG A 146 -49.50 15.82 6.60
CA ARG A 146 -50.44 16.38 7.58
C ARG A 146 -51.82 16.68 6.99
N LYS A 147 -51.87 17.26 5.78
CA LYS A 147 -53.14 17.56 5.09
C LYS A 147 -53.89 16.28 4.72
N GLU A 148 -53.17 15.24 4.31
CA GLU A 148 -53.76 13.93 4.00
C GLU A 148 -54.36 13.26 5.25
N CYS A 149 -53.68 13.35 6.40
CA CYS A 149 -54.21 12.82 7.66
C CYS A 149 -55.49 13.56 8.12
N LEU A 150 -55.54 14.89 7.99
CA LEU A 150 -56.71 15.68 8.37
C LEU A 150 -57.94 15.34 7.52
N THR A 151 -57.76 15.20 6.20
CA THR A 151 -58.85 14.81 5.30
C THR A 151 -59.38 13.42 5.60
N LYS A 152 -58.52 12.43 5.88
CA LYS A 152 -58.96 11.09 6.32
C LYS A 152 -59.68 11.10 7.67
N ALA A 153 -59.20 11.90 8.63
CA ALA A 153 -59.84 12.03 9.95
C ALA A 153 -61.24 12.65 9.87
N ASP A 154 -61.42 13.64 8.99
CA ASP A 154 -62.72 14.29 8.80
C ASP A 154 -63.71 13.39 8.06
N LEU A 155 -63.26 12.59 7.09
CA LEU A 155 -64.09 11.54 6.48
C LEU A 155 -64.55 10.49 7.50
N SER A 156 -63.67 10.04 8.39
CA SER A 156 -64.03 9.07 9.45
C SER A 156 -65.12 9.59 10.41
N LYS A 157 -65.10 10.89 10.74
CA LYS A 157 -66.15 11.52 11.57
C LYS A 157 -67.50 11.59 10.86
N ILE A 158 -67.50 11.75 9.53
CA ILE A 158 -68.73 11.75 8.72
C ILE A 158 -69.33 10.35 8.70
N PHE A 159 -68.53 9.31 8.48
CA PHE A 159 -69.01 7.92 8.49
C PHE A 159 -69.57 7.49 9.85
N LYS A 160 -68.97 7.91 10.96
CA LYS A 160 -69.52 7.67 12.32
C LYS A 160 -70.84 8.39 12.63
N LYS A 161 -71.26 9.35 11.81
CA LYS A 161 -72.52 10.09 11.98
C LYS A 161 -73.69 9.47 11.21
N ILE A 162 -73.43 8.45 10.39
CA ILE A 162 -74.40 7.83 9.48
C ILE A 162 -74.86 6.45 10.00
N GLU A 163 -74.18 5.89 11.02
CA GLU A 163 -74.64 4.74 11.83
C GLU A 163 -75.42 5.21 13.07
#